data_AF-A0A1M6D1L1-F1
#
_entry.id   AF-A0A1M6D1L1-F1
#
_cell.length_a   1.000
_cell.length_b   1.000
_cell.length_c   1.000
_cell.angle_alpha   90.00
_cell.angle_beta   90.00
_cell.angle_gamma   90.00
#
_symmetry.space_group_name_H-M   'P 1'
#
loop_
_entity.id
_entity.type
_entity.pdbx_description
1 polymer ?
#
loop_
_entity_poly.entity_id
_entity_poly.type
_entity_poly.pdbx_seq_one_letter_code
_entity_poly.pdbx_strand_id
1 'polypeptide(L)'
;MATGPEHYREAERLAGMAHHFTYGDGADPVAGGALATEGLLHATLALAAATAMSAPVDGAETGMGTPEFAAWYEAAGVKPRPKGGDPE
;
A
#
# COMPACT_ATOMS: atom_id res chain seq x y z
N MET A 1 0.32 12.46 0.97
CA MET A 1 -0.48 11.36 0.42
C MET A 1 -0.24 10.16 1.31
N ALA A 2 -1.29 9.45 1.72
CA ALA A 2 -1.12 8.20 2.45
C ALA A 2 -0.32 7.23 1.55
N THR A 3 0.54 6.42 2.16
CA THR A 3 1.44 5.44 1.51
C THR A 3 1.54 4.19 2.38
N GLY A 4 0.66 4.08 3.38
CA GLY A 4 0.67 3.06 4.42
C GLY A 4 -0.46 2.05 4.30
N PRO A 5 -0.73 1.27 5.37
CA PRO A 5 -1.74 0.23 5.39
C PRO A 5 -3.18 0.75 5.21
N GLU A 6 -3.41 2.07 5.22
CA GLU A 6 -4.72 2.64 4.90
C GLU A 6 -5.19 2.28 3.50
N HIS A 7 -4.26 2.09 2.55
CA HIS A 7 -4.59 1.66 1.20
C HIS A 7 -5.25 0.29 1.14
N TYR A 8 -4.94 -0.64 2.06
CA TYR A 8 -5.62 -1.94 2.11
C TYR A 8 -7.11 -1.79 2.41
N ARG A 9 -7.44 -1.00 3.44
CA ARG A 9 -8.83 -0.78 3.86
C ARG A 9 -9.62 -0.08 2.76
N GLU A 10 -9.00 0.88 2.10
CA GLU A 10 -9.65 1.62 1.03
C GLU A 10 -9.85 0.76 -0.23
N ALA A 11 -8.89 -0.12 -0.56
CA ALA A 11 -9.05 -1.09 -1.64
C ALA A 11 -10.23 -2.04 -1.38
N GLU A 12 -10.38 -2.57 -0.16
CA GLU A 12 -11.51 -3.43 0.21
C GLU A 12 -12.84 -2.68 0.15
N ARG A 13 -12.89 -1.45 0.64
CA ARG A 13 -14.08 -0.59 0.60
C ARG A 13 -14.53 -0.34 -0.84
N LEU A 14 -13.58 0.05 -1.71
CA LEU A 14 -13.83 0.33 -3.12
C LEU A 14 -14.23 -0.93 -3.89
N ALA A 15 -13.62 -2.08 -3.59
CA ALA A 15 -14.00 -3.36 -4.19
C ALA A 15 -15.45 -3.76 -3.83
N GLY A 16 -15.86 -3.55 -2.57
CA GLY A 16 -17.23 -3.79 -2.14
C GLY A 16 -18.24 -2.89 -2.87
N MET A 17 -17.92 -1.60 -3.01
CA MET A 17 -18.75 -0.68 -3.79
C MET A 17 -18.78 -1.08 -5.26
N ALA A 18 -17.63 -1.37 -5.87
CA ALA A 18 -17.54 -1.79 -7.27
C ALA A 18 -18.42 -3.01 -7.56
N HIS A 19 -18.42 -4.00 -6.66
CA HIS A 19 -19.27 -5.17 -6.78
C HIS A 19 -20.76 -4.80 -6.75
N HIS A 20 -21.17 -3.95 -5.81
CA HIS A 20 -22.55 -3.45 -5.74
C HIS A 20 -22.95 -2.69 -7.01
N PHE A 21 -22.10 -1.80 -7.53
CA PHE A 21 -22.40 -1.03 -8.74
C PHE A 21 -22.36 -1.86 -10.03
N THR A 22 -21.63 -2.97 -10.04
CA THR A 22 -21.50 -3.85 -11.22
C THR A 22 -22.60 -4.91 -11.30
N TYR A 23 -23.03 -5.44 -10.14
CA TYR A 23 -23.92 -6.62 -10.07
C TYR A 23 -25.18 -6.40 -9.23
N GLY A 24 -25.39 -5.21 -8.68
CA GLY A 24 -26.51 -4.85 -7.83
C GLY A 24 -27.83 -4.59 -8.58
N ASP A 25 -28.77 -4.00 -7.84
CA ASP A 25 -30.20 -3.78 -8.13
C ASP A 25 -30.52 -2.75 -9.24
N GLY A 26 -29.64 -2.60 -10.23
CA GLY A 26 -29.80 -1.64 -11.35
C GLY A 26 -28.79 -0.49 -11.33
N ALA A 27 -27.70 -0.64 -10.59
CA ALA A 27 -26.62 0.32 -10.52
C ALA A 27 -25.76 0.35 -11.81
N ASP A 28 -25.07 1.48 -12.03
CA ASP A 28 -24.28 1.74 -13.24
C ASP A 28 -22.96 0.93 -13.28
N PRO A 29 -22.81 -0.04 -14.20
CA PRO A 29 -21.59 -0.83 -14.31
C PRO A 29 -20.35 -0.01 -14.65
N VAL A 30 -20.51 1.16 -15.28
CA VAL A 30 -19.40 2.08 -15.57
C VAL A 30 -18.83 2.65 -14.27
N ALA A 31 -19.70 3.05 -13.34
CA ALA A 31 -19.28 3.47 -12.01
C ALA A 31 -18.61 2.32 -11.24
N GLY A 32 -19.12 1.10 -11.38
CA GLY A 32 -18.49 -0.11 -10.85
C GLY A 32 -17.06 -0.32 -11.36
N GLY A 33 -16.84 -0.18 -12.67
CA GLY A 33 -15.51 -0.28 -13.28
C GLY A 33 -14.53 0.80 -12.82
N ALA A 34 -15.00 2.05 -12.67
CA ALA A 34 -14.18 3.15 -12.14
C ALA A 34 -13.73 2.88 -10.70
N LEU A 35 -14.65 2.45 -9.83
CA LEU A 35 -14.36 2.09 -8.43
C LEU A 35 -13.43 0.89 -8.32
N ALA A 36 -13.58 -0.13 -9.18
CA ALA A 36 -12.67 -1.26 -9.24
C ALA A 36 -11.25 -0.83 -9.62
N THR A 37 -11.12 0.09 -10.58
CA THR A 37 -9.83 0.64 -11.00
C THR A 37 -9.16 1.41 -9.86
N GLU A 38 -9.90 2.25 -9.15
CA GLU A 38 -9.38 2.98 -7.99
C GLU A 38 -8.98 2.01 -6.85
N GLY A 39 -9.79 0.98 -6.57
CA GLY A 39 -9.45 -0.07 -5.61
C GLY A 39 -8.16 -0.81 -5.96
N LEU A 40 -7.93 -1.10 -7.25
CA LEU A 40 -6.69 -1.69 -7.74
C LEU A 40 -5.47 -0.78 -7.55
N LEU A 41 -5.62 0.54 -7.72
CA LEU A 41 -4.55 1.50 -7.44
C LEU A 41 -4.13 1.44 -5.98
N HIS A 42 -5.12 1.48 -5.06
CA HIS A 42 -4.87 1.35 -3.63
C HIS A 42 -4.21 0.02 -3.28
N ALA A 43 -4.71 -1.11 -3.79
CA ALA A 43 -4.10 -2.42 -3.54
C ALA A 43 -2.65 -2.50 -4.04
N THR A 44 -2.36 -1.91 -5.19
CA THR A 44 -1.01 -1.87 -5.77
C THR A 44 -0.05 -1.01 -4.93
N LEU A 45 -0.50 0.16 -4.48
CA LEU A 45 0.30 1.01 -3.58
C LEU A 45 0.57 0.32 -2.25
N ALA A 46 -0.43 -0.36 -1.68
CA ALA A 46 -0.27 -1.14 -0.46
C ALA A 46 0.73 -2.29 -0.63
N LEU A 47 0.66 -3.02 -1.75
CA LEU A 47 1.60 -4.09 -2.10
C LEU A 47 3.02 -3.56 -2.29
N ALA A 48 3.18 -2.42 -2.97
CA ALA A 48 4.47 -1.80 -3.18
C ALA A 48 5.09 -1.35 -1.85
N ALA A 49 4.30 -0.74 -0.97
CA ALA A 49 4.74 -0.37 0.37
C ALA A 49 5.11 -1.59 1.22
N ALA A 50 4.29 -2.66 1.20
CA ALA A 50 4.59 -3.90 1.92
C ALA A 50 5.87 -4.57 1.40
N THR A 51 6.10 -4.56 0.10
CA THR A 51 7.32 -5.08 -0.55
C THR A 51 8.54 -4.27 -0.16
N ALA A 52 8.43 -2.94 -0.21
CA ALA A 52 9.48 -2.04 0.23
C ALA A 52 9.81 -2.23 1.72
N MET A 53 8.82 -2.38 2.59
CA MET A 53 9.03 -2.58 4.02
C MET A 53 9.53 -3.99 4.39
N SER A 54 9.34 -4.98 3.51
CA SER A 54 9.80 -6.37 3.71
C SER A 54 11.21 -6.61 3.18
N ALA A 55 11.88 -5.61 2.59
CA ALA A 55 13.28 -5.76 2.19
C ALA A 55 14.16 -5.89 3.45
N PRO A 56 15.12 -6.84 3.51
CA PRO A 56 15.81 -7.16 4.75
C PRO A 56 16.69 -6.00 5.20
N VAL A 57 16.60 -5.63 6.48
CA VAL A 57 17.55 -4.71 7.11
C VAL A 57 18.44 -5.52 8.05
N ASP A 58 19.75 -5.32 7.86
CA ASP A 58 20.92 -5.97 8.44
C ASP A 58 21.25 -7.38 7.93
N GLY A 59 21.82 -7.43 6.72
CA GLY A 59 22.78 -8.46 6.34
C GLY A 59 22.42 -9.42 5.19
N ALA A 60 21.27 -9.27 4.52
CA ALA A 60 20.92 -10.15 3.40
C ALA A 60 20.27 -9.38 2.25
N GLU A 61 20.84 -9.49 1.05
CA GLU A 61 20.17 -9.05 -0.17
C GLU A 61 18.91 -9.87 -0.42
N THR A 62 17.83 -9.21 -0.83
CA THR A 62 17.21 -9.45 -2.15
C THR A 62 16.35 -8.26 -2.57
N GLY A 63 16.68 -7.66 -3.71
CA GLY A 63 15.69 -7.08 -4.64
C GLY A 63 15.69 -5.56 -4.85
N MET A 64 16.13 -4.74 -3.89
CA MET A 64 16.12 -3.28 -4.05
C MET A 64 17.36 -2.66 -3.43
N GLY A 65 18.05 -1.81 -4.19
CA GLY A 65 19.24 -1.10 -3.72
C GLY A 65 18.92 -0.19 -2.52
N THR A 66 19.95 0.09 -1.74
CA THR A 66 19.89 1.00 -0.58
C THR A 66 19.30 2.39 -0.89
N PRO A 67 19.56 3.02 -2.05
CA PRO A 67 18.95 4.31 -2.42
C PRO A 67 17.44 4.23 -2.63
N GLU A 68 16.97 3.20 -3.33
CA GLU A 68 15.55 2.98 -3.60
C GLU A 68 14.79 2.73 -2.29
N PHE A 69 15.41 2.05 -1.34
CA PHE A 69 14.86 1.81 -0.01
C PHE A 69 14.68 3.09 0.81
N ALA A 70 15.62 4.04 0.73
CA ALA A 70 15.51 5.34 1.41
C ALA A 70 14.35 6.19 0.87
N ALA A 71 14.14 6.16 -0.46
CA ALA A 71 13.01 6.85 -1.09
C ALA A 71 11.66 6.26 -0.65
N TRP A 72 11.58 4.94 -0.44
CA TRP A 72 10.38 4.30 0.09
C TRP A 72 10.06 4.71 1.53
N TYR A 73 11.06 4.85 2.41
CA TYR A 73 10.83 5.37 3.76
C TYR A 73 10.38 6.83 3.78
N GLU A 74 10.96 7.66 2.91
CA GLU A 74 10.56 9.05 2.75
C GLU A 74 9.10 9.15 2.26
N ALA A 75 8.72 8.32 1.27
CA ALA A 75 7.35 8.23 0.78
C ALA A 75 6.39 7.68 1.83
N ALA A 76 6.78 6.65 2.60
CA ALA A 76 5.98 6.00 3.65
C ALA A 76 5.74 6.90 4.88
N GLY A 77 6.56 7.94 5.08
CA GLY A 77 6.46 8.83 6.24
C GLY A 77 6.85 8.17 7.58
N VAL A 78 7.44 6.97 7.55
CA VAL A 78 7.84 6.22 8.75
C VAL A 78 9.36 6.19 8.82
N LYS A 79 9.97 6.90 9.79
CA LYS A 79 11.39 6.69 10.11
C LYS A 79 11.55 5.37 10.86
N PRO A 80 12.51 4.49 10.49
CA PRO A 80 12.85 3.36 11.34
C PRO A 80 13.39 3.91 12.67
N ARG A 81 12.74 3.55 13.78
CA ARG A 81 13.26 3.83 15.11
C ARG A 81 14.42 2.85 15.34
N PRO A 82 15.64 3.31 15.66
CA PRO A 82 16.71 2.41 16.04
C PRO A 82 16.25 1.64 17.29
N LYS A 83 16.16 0.31 17.17
CA LYS A 83 15.88 -0.56 18.31
C LYS A 83 17.23 -0.92 18.92
N GLY A 84 17.72 -0.08 19.83
CA GLY A 84 18.97 -0.32 20.55
C GLY A 84 19.75 0.97 20.76
N GLY A 85 19.55 1.58 21.92
CA GLY A 85 20.26 2.76 22.34
C GLY A 85 19.75 3.16 23.71
N ASP A 86 19.97 2.28 24.69
CA ASP A 86 19.95 2.68 26.10
C ASP A 86 21.26 3.44 26.36
N PRO A 87 21.22 4.67 26.89
CA PRO A 87 22.37 5.27 27.54
C PRO A 87 22.14 5.29 29.06
N GLU A 88 23.03 4.57 29.75
CA GLU A 88 23.47 4.66 31.17
C GLU A 88 22.45 4.86 32.30
#